data_AF-A0A2P5EDC1-F1
#
_entry.id   AF-A0A2P5EDC1-F1
#
_cell.length_a   1.000
_cell.length_b   1.000
_cell.length_c   1.000
_cell.angle_alpha   90.00
_cell.angle_beta   90.00
_cell.angle_gamma   90.00
#
_symmetry.space_group_name_H-M   'P 1'
#
loop_
_entity.id
_entity.type
_entity.pdbx_description
1 polymer ?
#
loop_
_entity_poly.entity_id
_entity_poly.type
_entity_poly.pdbx_seq_one_letter_code
_entity_poly.pdbx_strand_id
1 'polypeptide(L)'
;MDDIVGRWNSLRINEEEEGILDDSLLSKGVDDLQSGLVGKVLTKKPFNKRIFKEVMERAWKVERGLEIRKIGPDMFVFSFGREREK
;
A
#
# COMPACT_ATOMS: atom_id res chain seq x y z
N MET A 1 -0.32 2.19 33.97
CA MET A 1 -0.53 2.87 32.67
C MET A 1 0.81 3.31 32.09
N ASP A 2 1.77 3.69 32.93
CA ASP A 2 3.14 4.07 32.55
C ASP A 2 3.94 2.97 31.82
N ASP A 3 3.69 1.69 32.14
CA ASP A 3 4.38 0.55 31.52
C ASP A 3 4.11 0.45 30.00
N ILE A 4 2.87 0.72 29.57
CA ILE A 4 2.52 0.67 28.14
C ILE A 4 3.12 1.87 27.40
N VAL A 5 3.16 3.04 28.03
CA VAL A 5 3.73 4.26 27.46
C VAL A 5 5.25 4.13 27.28
N GLY A 6 5.94 3.53 28.27
CA GLY A 6 7.37 3.22 28.17
C GLY A 6 7.68 2.26 27.02
N ARG A 7 6.89 1.18 26.89
CA ARG A 7 7.04 0.19 25.81
C ARG A 7 6.68 0.76 24.43
N TRP A 8 5.74 1.70 24.35
CA TRP A 8 5.41 2.39 23.10
C TRP A 8 6.55 3.28 22.62
N ASN A 9 7.20 4.01 23.54
CA ASN A 9 8.34 4.86 23.23
C ASN A 9 9.56 4.07 22.77
N SER A 10 9.76 2.84 23.28
CA SER A 10 10.83 1.95 22.82
C SER A 10 10.57 1.27 21.47
N LEU A 11 9.36 1.38 20.92
CA LEU A 11 8.99 0.87 19.59
C LEU A 11 8.95 2.00 18.55
N ARG A 12 9.21 3.23 18.97
CA ARG A 12 9.16 4.40 18.12
C ARG A 12 10.51 4.49 17.41
N ILE A 13 10.51 4.07 16.14
CA ILE A 13 11.64 4.24 15.21
C ILE A 13 12.07 5.71 15.29
N ASN A 14 13.25 5.93 15.85
CA ASN A 14 13.88 7.25 15.93
C ASN A 14 14.70 7.47 14.63
N GLU A 15 15.07 8.73 14.34
CA GLU A 15 15.76 9.08 13.09
C GLU A 15 17.13 8.38 12.94
N GLU A 16 17.71 7.89 14.03
CA GLU A 16 18.94 7.06 14.04
C GLU A 16 18.66 5.57 13.76
N GLU A 17 17.43 5.11 14.01
CA GLU A 17 16.90 3.78 13.65
C GLU A 17 16.18 3.82 12.29
N GLU A 18 16.41 4.83 11.46
CA GLU A 18 15.97 4.85 10.07
C GLU A 18 16.62 3.63 9.39
N GLY A 19 15.90 2.51 9.42
CA GLY A 19 16.41 1.22 9.01
C GLY A 19 16.90 1.37 7.58
N ILE A 20 18.20 1.11 7.38
CA ILE A 20 18.78 1.02 6.05
C ILE A 20 17.98 -0.07 5.33
N LEU A 21 17.02 0.36 4.51
CA LEU A 21 16.33 -0.52 3.59
C LEU A 21 17.41 -1.00 2.63
N ASP A 22 17.68 -2.30 2.64
CA ASP A 22 18.58 -2.90 1.67
C ASP A 22 18.18 -2.44 0.26
N ASP A 23 19.14 -1.94 -0.51
CA ASP A 23 18.93 -1.48 -1.89
C ASP A 23 18.30 -2.59 -2.76
N SER A 24 18.52 -3.87 -2.40
CA SER A 24 17.85 -5.01 -3.01
C SER A 24 16.32 -5.02 -2.81
N LEU A 25 15.84 -4.55 -1.65
CA LEU A 25 14.41 -4.42 -1.35
C LEU A 25 13.80 -3.22 -2.06
N LEU A 26 14.55 -2.12 -2.18
CA LEU A 26 14.13 -0.94 -2.93
C LEU A 26 13.96 -1.26 -4.41
N SER A 27 14.98 -1.87 -5.04
CA SER A 27 14.94 -2.28 -6.45
C SER A 27 13.78 -3.23 -6.74
N LYS A 28 13.59 -4.26 -5.89
CA LYS A 28 12.42 -5.15 -6.00
C LYS A 28 11.10 -4.40 -5.84
N GLY A 29 11.01 -3.46 -4.90
CA GLY A 29 9.81 -2.63 -4.72
C GLY A 29 9.50 -1.77 -5.94
N VAL A 30 10.53 -1.21 -6.60
CA VAL A 30 10.38 -0.45 -7.85
C VAL A 30 9.87 -1.36 -8.97
N ASP A 31 10.42 -2.57 -9.12
CA ASP A 31 9.97 -3.53 -10.11
C ASP A 31 8.51 -3.96 -9.86
N ASP A 32 8.17 -4.28 -8.61
CA ASP A 32 6.81 -4.66 -8.20
C ASP A 32 5.80 -3.51 -8.44
N LEU A 33 6.23 -2.25 -8.32
CA LEU A 33 5.41 -1.06 -8.53
C LEU A 33 5.51 -0.46 -9.94
N GLN A 34 6.31 -1.04 -10.85
CA GLN A 34 6.51 -0.52 -12.21
C GLN A 34 5.19 -0.39 -12.99
N SER A 35 4.19 -1.19 -12.65
CA SER A 35 2.81 -1.08 -13.16
C SER A 35 1.81 -1.02 -12.01
N GLY A 36 2.20 -0.37 -10.91
CA GLY A 36 1.43 -0.26 -9.69
C GLY A 36 1.17 1.20 -9.30
N LEU A 37 0.07 1.42 -8.59
CA LEU A 37 -0.24 2.70 -7.93
C LEU A 37 -0.45 2.45 -6.44
N VAL A 38 0.13 3.29 -5.59
CA VAL A 38 -0.21 3.33 -4.16
C VAL A 38 -1.15 4.50 -3.93
N GLY A 39 -2.33 4.25 -3.36
CA GLY A 39 -3.33 5.27 -3.09
C GLY A 39 -3.88 5.21 -1.66
N LYS A 40 -4.25 6.37 -1.13
CA LYS A 40 -4.91 6.52 0.17
C LYS A 40 -6.28 7.17 0.02
N VAL A 41 -7.31 6.57 0.61
CA VAL A 41 -8.66 7.14 0.64
C VAL A 41 -8.78 8.11 1.80
N LEU A 42 -8.94 9.40 1.50
CA LEU A 42 -9.09 10.45 2.50
C LEU A 42 -10.57 10.64 2.81
N THR A 43 -11.04 10.05 3.91
CA THR A 43 -12.44 10.14 4.34
C THR A 43 -12.56 10.26 5.85
N LYS A 44 -13.59 10.98 6.31
CA LYS A 44 -14.01 10.98 7.72
C LYS A 44 -15.07 9.93 8.03
N LYS A 45 -15.75 9.41 6.99
CA LYS A 45 -16.83 8.42 7.13
C LYS A 45 -16.29 7.01 6.92
N PRO A 46 -16.70 6.03 7.75
CA PRO A 46 -16.38 4.64 7.49
C PRO A 46 -17.03 4.22 6.17
N PHE A 47 -16.30 3.43 5.39
CA PHE A 47 -16.78 2.86 4.14
C PHE A 47 -16.54 1.35 4.09
N ASN A 48 -17.29 0.69 3.22
CA ASN A 48 -17.11 -0.72 2.94
C ASN A 48 -15.95 -0.92 1.96
N LYS A 49 -14.85 -1.50 2.45
CA LYS A 49 -13.62 -1.70 1.67
C LYS A 49 -13.81 -2.69 0.53
N ARG A 50 -14.69 -3.68 0.69
CA ARG A 50 -15.01 -4.65 -0.37
C ARG A 50 -15.70 -3.95 -1.54
N ILE A 51 -16.75 -3.18 -1.24
CA ILE A 51 -17.49 -2.41 -2.25
C ILE A 51 -16.59 -1.36 -2.92
N PHE A 52 -15.72 -0.69 -2.15
CA PHE A 52 -14.74 0.23 -2.72
C PHE A 52 -13.88 -0.44 -3.80
N LYS A 53 -13.31 -1.63 -3.52
CA LYS A 53 -12.50 -2.36 -4.51
C LYS A 53 -13.32 -2.71 -5.76
N GLU A 54 -14.50 -3.29 -5.58
CA GLU A 54 -15.39 -3.65 -6.70
C GLU A 54 -15.77 -2.43 -7.57
N VAL A 55 -16.00 -1.27 -6.94
CA VAL A 55 -16.30 -0.02 -7.66
C VAL A 55 -15.08 0.47 -8.42
N MET A 56 -13.88 0.46 -7.81
CA MET A 56 -12.65 0.91 -8.47
C MET A 56 -12.28 0.00 -9.66
N GLU A 57 -12.43 -1.32 -9.52
CA GLU A 57 -12.23 -2.28 -10.62
C GLU A 57 -13.15 -1.98 -11.80
N ARG A 58 -14.43 -1.70 -11.54
CA ARG A 58 -15.41 -1.36 -12.58
C ARG A 58 -15.18 0.02 -13.19
N ALA A 59 -14.76 1.00 -12.38
CA ALA A 59 -14.56 2.38 -12.81
C ALA A 59 -13.36 2.51 -13.75
N TRP A 60 -12.25 1.82 -13.48
CA TRP A 60 -11.05 1.92 -14.31
C TRP A 60 -11.09 1.10 -15.59
N LYS A 61 -11.94 0.06 -15.70
CA LYS A 61 -12.13 -0.73 -16.94
C LYS A 61 -10.81 -1.21 -17.58
N VAL A 62 -9.90 -1.72 -16.77
CA VAL A 62 -8.58 -2.14 -17.26
C VAL A 62 -8.68 -3.45 -18.04
N GLU A 63 -8.20 -3.46 -19.28
CA GLU A 63 -8.33 -4.62 -20.19
C GLU A 63 -7.60 -5.87 -19.68
N ARG A 64 -6.44 -5.70 -19.06
CA ARG A 64 -5.57 -6.79 -18.58
C ARG A 64 -5.76 -7.11 -17.09
N GLY A 65 -6.83 -6.60 -16.49
CA GLY A 65 -7.15 -6.79 -15.09
C GLY A 65 -6.44 -5.84 -14.13
N LEU A 66 -6.95 -5.80 -12.91
CA LEU A 66 -6.47 -4.98 -11.80
C LEU A 66 -6.55 -5.80 -10.51
N GLU A 67 -5.46 -5.87 -9.77
CA GLU A 67 -5.45 -6.40 -8.40
C GLU A 67 -5.42 -5.24 -7.40
N ILE A 68 -6.30 -5.26 -6.39
CA ILE A 68 -6.33 -4.24 -5.34
C ILE A 68 -6.05 -4.86 -3.97
N ARG A 69 -4.90 -4.52 -3.39
CA ARG A 69 -4.45 -5.01 -2.07
C ARG A 69 -4.47 -3.89 -1.04
N LYS A 70 -4.96 -4.18 0.17
CA LYS A 70 -4.90 -3.23 1.29
C LYS A 70 -3.55 -3.38 1.97
N ILE A 71 -2.84 -2.28 2.15
CA ILE A 71 -1.51 -2.25 2.79
C ILE A 71 -1.48 -1.41 4.08
N GLY A 72 -2.56 -0.70 4.39
CA GLY A 72 -2.65 0.10 5.62
C GLY A 72 -4.05 0.66 5.84
N PRO A 73 -4.23 1.52 6.87
CA PRO A 73 -5.49 2.24 7.10
C PRO A 73 -5.86 3.06 5.87
N ASP A 74 -6.91 2.62 5.20
CA ASP A 74 -7.43 3.20 3.96
C ASP A 74 -6.38 3.39 2.86
N MET A 75 -5.33 2.56 2.86
CA MET A 75 -4.24 2.58 1.89
C MET A 75 -4.22 1.29 1.08
N PHE A 76 -4.06 1.43 -0.23
CA PHE A 76 -4.19 0.36 -1.20
C PHE A 76 -3.08 0.42 -2.24
N VAL A 77 -2.60 -0.76 -2.66
CA VAL A 77 -1.80 -0.96 -3.86
C VAL A 77 -2.73 -1.46 -4.96
N PHE A 78 -2.65 -0.82 -6.11
CA PHE A 78 -3.36 -1.16 -7.33
C PHE A 78 -2.33 -1.69 -8.32
N SER A 79 -2.38 -2.97 -8.66
CA SER A 79 -1.44 -3.59 -9.60
C SER A 79 -2.13 -3.84 -10.93
N PHE A 80 -1.67 -3.17 -11.98
CA PHE A 80 -2.23 -3.27 -13.33
C PHE A 80 -1.50 -4.35 -14.12
N GLY A 81 -2.27 -5.17 -14.86
CA GLY A 81 -1.69 -6.20 -15.72
C GLY A 81 -0.80 -5.59 -16.81
N ARG A 82 0.45 -6.06 -16.92
CA ARG A 82 1.40 -5.58 -17.94
C ARG A 82 1.00 -6.00 -19.35
N GLU A 83 1.35 -5.18 -20.33
CA GLU A 83 1.44 -5.62 -21.71
C GLU A 83 2.54 -6.68 -21.80
N ARG A 84 2.21 -7.89 -22.27
CA ARG A 84 3.25 -8.79 -22.75
C ARG A 84 3.80 -8.12 -24.01
N GLU A 85 5.04 -7.62 -23.96
CA GLU A 85 5.77 -7.31 -25.19
C GLU A 85 5.70 -8.56 -26.07
N LYS A 86 5.18 -8.40 -27.28
CA LYS A 86 5.09 -9.46 -28.29
C LYS A 86 6.44 -9.67 -28.95
#